data_AF-A0A662U555-F1
#
_entry.id   AF-A0A662U555-F1
#
_cell.length_a   1.000
_cell.length_b   1.000
_cell.length_c   1.000
_cell.angle_alpha   90.00
_cell.angle_beta   90.00
_cell.angle_gamma   90.00
#
_symmetry.space_group_name_H-M   'P 1'
#
loop_
_entity.id
_entity.type
_entity.pdbx_description
1 polymer ?
#
loop_
_entity_poly.entity_id
_entity_poly.type
_entity_poly.pdbx_seq_one_letter_code
_entity_poly.pdbx_strand_id
1 'polypeptide(L)'
;MVIEATYGNPSHVRPFKYEVEDLFADLVRSSLAKGPVYVFGYHGKIQEAMEILRSKGIDAPFIAPRKVYRVTKAAIKHGLRVKEVFYYRSFEADEIIKSGWYVFFAHLSAARTYSSRSAVNIVLSGWEFTEPLRQINEKTYLVALSDHADFEDLLEYVKRSRPKVVITDASREGSAYMLAREIRKKLSIPAIALP
;
A
#
# COMPACT_ATOMS: atom_id res chain seq x y z
N MET A 1 1.32 16.84 20.95
CA MET A 1 1.00 16.04 19.75
C MET A 1 1.28 14.60 20.06
N VAL A 2 0.38 13.69 19.70
CA VAL A 2 0.61 12.24 19.78
C VAL A 2 0.81 11.73 18.36
N ILE A 3 1.81 10.87 18.12
CA ILE A 3 2.15 10.37 16.78
C ILE A 3 2.49 8.88 16.82
N GLU A 4 2.17 8.17 15.76
CA GLU A 4 2.60 6.78 15.56
C GLU A 4 4.13 6.66 15.41
N ALA A 5 4.66 5.45 15.54
CA ALA A 5 6.09 5.18 15.43
C ALA A 5 6.41 3.88 14.68
N THR A 6 5.55 3.44 13.75
CA THR A 6 5.75 2.20 12.98
C THR A 6 7.14 2.13 12.35
N TYR A 7 7.59 3.25 11.75
CA TYR A 7 8.91 3.40 11.16
C TYR A 7 9.81 4.36 11.95
N GLY A 8 9.70 4.35 13.28
CA GLY A 8 10.47 5.23 14.17
C GLY A 8 11.99 4.97 14.20
N ASN A 9 12.46 3.88 13.61
CA ASN A 9 13.89 3.57 13.48
C ASN A 9 14.51 4.38 12.31
N PRO A 10 15.63 5.10 12.51
CA PRO A 10 16.35 5.81 11.44
C PRO A 10 16.71 5.00 10.20
N SER A 11 16.80 3.67 10.29
CA SER A 11 17.05 2.81 9.13
C SER A 11 15.80 2.54 8.29
N HIS A 12 14.60 2.89 8.76
CA HIS A 12 13.32 2.68 8.06
C HIS A 12 12.99 3.88 7.17
N VAL A 13 13.88 4.17 6.21
CA VAL A 13 13.70 5.19 5.18
C VAL A 13 13.53 4.50 3.84
N ARG A 14 12.61 4.97 3.00
CA ARG A 14 12.42 4.44 1.64
C ARG A 14 12.99 5.43 0.61
N PRO A 15 14.21 5.21 0.10
CA PRO A 15 14.80 6.13 -0.89
C PRO A 15 13.98 6.16 -2.18
N PHE A 16 13.25 5.09 -2.47
CA PHE A 16 12.43 4.89 -3.67
C PHE A 16 10.96 5.31 -3.51
N LYS A 17 10.58 6.03 -2.43
CA LYS A 17 9.16 6.33 -2.15
C LYS A 17 8.44 7.09 -3.26
N TYR A 18 9.17 7.83 -4.09
CA TYR A 18 8.62 8.60 -5.21
C TYR A 18 8.50 7.79 -6.52
N GLU A 19 9.21 6.67 -6.65
CA GLU A 19 9.23 5.84 -7.87
C GLU A 19 8.36 4.58 -7.75
N VAL A 20 8.06 4.12 -6.52
CA VAL A 20 7.36 2.85 -6.29
C VAL A 20 5.99 2.78 -6.97
N GLU A 21 5.26 3.89 -7.03
CA GLU A 21 3.96 3.96 -7.69
C GLU A 21 4.06 3.78 -9.21
N ASP A 22 5.07 4.39 -9.82
CA ASP A 22 5.34 4.26 -11.26
C ASP A 22 5.78 2.84 -11.60
N LEU A 23 6.72 2.29 -10.82
CA LEU A 23 7.18 0.91 -10.98
C LEU A 23 6.05 -0.11 -10.79
N PHE A 24 5.15 0.14 -9.84
CA PHE A 24 3.96 -0.69 -9.64
C PHE A 24 3.04 -0.64 -10.85
N ALA A 25 2.73 0.55 -11.38
CA ALA A 25 1.88 0.70 -12.54
C ALA A 25 2.50 0.07 -13.80
N ASP A 26 3.81 0.21 -13.99
CA ASP A 26 4.56 -0.39 -15.10
C ASP A 26 4.57 -1.92 -15.03
N LEU A 27 4.75 -2.48 -13.82
CA LEU A 27 4.62 -3.91 -13.58
C LEU A 27 3.22 -4.41 -13.95
N VAL A 28 2.16 -3.71 -13.53
CA VAL A 28 0.79 -4.09 -13.87
C VAL A 28 0.56 -3.99 -15.38
N ARG A 29 0.99 -2.90 -16.03
CA ARG A 29 0.80 -2.69 -17.47
C ARG A 29 1.47 -3.78 -18.31
N SER A 30 2.75 -4.05 -18.02
CA SER A 30 3.52 -5.08 -18.72
C SER A 30 2.98 -6.50 -18.46
N SER A 31 2.43 -6.75 -17.28
CA SER A 31 1.81 -8.03 -16.92
C SER A 31 0.45 -8.23 -17.59
N LEU A 32 -0.36 -7.17 -17.70
CA LEU A 32 -1.66 -7.19 -18.38
C LEU A 32 -1.56 -7.59 -19.86
N ALA A 33 -0.44 -7.29 -20.52
CA ALA A 33 -0.18 -7.72 -21.89
C ALA A 33 -0.07 -9.25 -22.06
N LYS A 34 0.12 -9.99 -20.95
CA LYS A 34 0.31 -11.44 -20.92
C LYS A 34 -0.88 -12.19 -20.31
N GLY A 35 -1.84 -11.47 -19.72
CA GLY A 35 -2.99 -12.04 -19.03
C GLY A 35 -3.40 -11.23 -17.80
N PRO A 36 -4.30 -11.75 -16.96
CA PRO A 36 -4.80 -11.00 -15.82
C PRO A 36 -3.73 -10.81 -14.75
N VAL A 37 -3.91 -9.77 -13.92
CA VAL A 37 -3.00 -9.45 -12.82
C VAL A 37 -3.75 -9.54 -11.49
N TYR A 38 -3.15 -10.21 -10.51
CA TYR A 38 -3.72 -10.40 -9.18
C TYR A 38 -2.93 -9.58 -8.17
N VAL A 39 -3.59 -8.66 -7.49
CA VAL A 39 -2.96 -7.77 -6.50
C VAL A 39 -3.51 -8.08 -5.11
N PHE A 40 -2.59 -8.31 -4.16
CA PHE A 40 -2.90 -8.68 -2.80
C PHE A 40 -2.38 -7.63 -1.81
N GLY A 41 -3.24 -7.18 -0.90
CA GLY A 41 -2.86 -6.20 0.13
C GLY A 41 -3.84 -6.18 1.30
N TYR A 42 -3.62 -5.29 2.25
CA TYR A 42 -4.60 -5.02 3.31
C TYR A 42 -5.65 -3.98 2.85
N HIS A 43 -6.73 -3.85 3.61
CA HIS A 43 -7.69 -2.75 3.38
C HIS A 43 -6.99 -1.40 3.57
N GLY A 44 -7.44 -0.36 2.87
CA GLY A 44 -6.70 0.90 2.76
C GLY A 44 -5.71 0.82 1.61
N LYS A 45 -4.64 0.04 1.78
CA LYS A 45 -3.59 -0.18 0.78
C LYS A 45 -4.11 -0.68 -0.58
N ILE A 46 -5.10 -1.59 -0.59
CA ILE A 46 -5.74 -2.02 -1.84
C ILE A 46 -6.44 -0.85 -2.55
N GLN A 47 -7.16 -0.02 -1.80
CA GLN A 47 -7.90 1.11 -2.37
C GLN A 47 -6.95 2.18 -2.90
N GLU A 48 -5.87 2.46 -2.16
CA GLU A 48 -4.77 3.32 -2.61
C GLU A 48 -4.14 2.77 -3.90
N ALA A 49 -3.81 1.47 -3.94
CA ALA A 49 -3.29 0.84 -5.14
C ALA A 49 -4.24 0.96 -6.34
N MET A 50 -5.56 0.79 -6.12
CA MET A 50 -6.55 1.00 -7.18
C MET A 50 -6.52 2.45 -7.71
N GLU A 51 -6.40 3.45 -6.84
CA GLU A 51 -6.35 4.86 -7.24
C GLU A 51 -5.04 5.20 -7.97
N ILE A 52 -3.90 4.67 -7.50
CA ILE A 52 -2.60 4.78 -8.18
C ILE A 52 -2.69 4.22 -9.60
N LEU A 53 -3.20 2.99 -9.77
CA LEU A 53 -3.31 2.41 -11.11
C LEU A 53 -4.18 3.26 -12.03
N ARG A 54 -5.29 3.82 -11.53
CA ARG A 54 -6.15 4.71 -12.32
C ARG A 54 -5.45 6.03 -12.64
N SER A 55 -4.73 6.64 -11.70
CA SER A 55 -3.99 7.89 -11.94
C SER A 55 -2.85 7.71 -12.95
N LYS A 56 -2.28 6.50 -13.03
CA LYS A 56 -1.24 6.10 -14.01
C LYS A 56 -1.82 5.54 -15.32
N GLY A 57 -3.12 5.71 -15.56
CA GLY A 57 -3.76 5.38 -16.85
C GLY A 57 -3.98 3.89 -17.11
N ILE A 58 -4.04 3.05 -16.07
CA ILE A 58 -4.49 1.67 -16.23
C ILE A 58 -6.00 1.68 -16.35
N ASP A 59 -6.53 1.30 -17.51
CA ASP A 59 -7.97 1.23 -17.79
C ASP A 59 -8.56 -0.19 -17.63
N ALA A 60 -7.73 -1.19 -17.31
CA ALA A 60 -8.22 -2.55 -17.08
C ALA A 60 -9.34 -2.59 -16.02
N PRO A 61 -10.45 -3.32 -16.24
CA PRO A 61 -11.49 -3.46 -15.24
C PRO A 61 -10.95 -4.07 -13.96
N PHE A 62 -11.45 -3.58 -12.82
CA PHE A 62 -11.06 -4.10 -11.51
C PHE A 62 -12.11 -5.05 -11.00
N ILE A 63 -11.68 -6.22 -10.53
CA ILE A 63 -12.55 -7.22 -9.94
C ILE A 63 -12.14 -7.44 -8.48
N ALA A 64 -13.11 -7.52 -7.58
CA ALA A 64 -12.83 -7.72 -6.17
C ALA A 64 -13.87 -8.65 -5.49
N PRO A 65 -13.46 -9.45 -4.48
CA PRO A 65 -14.37 -10.23 -3.66
C PRO A 65 -15.19 -9.30 -2.75
N ARG A 66 -16.28 -9.82 -2.19
CA ARG A 66 -17.36 -9.05 -1.54
C ARG A 66 -16.85 -8.02 -0.54
N LYS A 67 -15.91 -8.37 0.34
CA LYS A 67 -15.41 -7.46 1.39
C LYS A 67 -14.63 -6.28 0.80
N VAL A 68 -13.66 -6.57 -0.08
CA VAL A 68 -12.86 -5.54 -0.77
C VAL A 68 -13.77 -4.65 -1.63
N TYR A 69 -14.66 -5.25 -2.41
CA TYR A 69 -15.63 -4.52 -3.23
C TYR A 69 -16.49 -3.54 -2.41
N ARG A 70 -17.07 -3.99 -1.28
CA ARG A 70 -17.90 -3.12 -0.42
C ARG A 70 -17.11 -1.97 0.18
N VAL A 71 -15.89 -2.22 0.66
CA VAL A 71 -15.02 -1.18 1.20
C VAL A 71 -14.64 -0.17 0.11
N THR A 72 -14.26 -0.63 -1.08
CA THR A 72 -13.97 0.24 -2.22
C THR A 72 -15.19 1.08 -2.61
N LYS A 73 -16.39 0.51 -2.71
CA LYS A 73 -17.62 1.26 -3.01
C LYS A 73 -17.94 2.30 -1.94
N ALA A 74 -17.71 1.99 -0.66
CA ALA A 74 -17.85 2.97 0.41
C ALA A 74 -16.83 4.10 0.27
N ALA A 75 -15.55 3.78 0.04
CA ALA A 75 -14.48 4.76 -0.14
C ALA A 75 -14.71 5.69 -1.34
N ILE A 76 -15.26 5.18 -2.46
CA ILE A 76 -15.62 5.99 -3.63
C ILE A 76 -16.63 7.09 -3.25
N LYS A 77 -17.61 6.78 -2.39
CA LYS A 77 -18.58 7.78 -1.89
C LYS A 77 -17.93 8.89 -1.06
N HIS A 78 -16.71 8.68 -0.57
CA HIS A 78 -15.95 9.61 0.25
C HIS A 78 -14.72 10.17 -0.47
N GLY A 79 -14.65 10.08 -1.80
CA GLY A 79 -13.65 10.78 -2.62
C GLY A 79 -12.55 9.93 -3.24
N LEU A 80 -12.56 8.60 -3.03
CA LEU A 80 -11.63 7.71 -3.74
C LEU A 80 -11.90 7.73 -5.25
N ARG A 81 -10.92 8.12 -6.06
CA ARG A 81 -11.03 8.27 -7.53
C ARG A 81 -10.75 6.95 -8.24
N VAL A 82 -11.68 6.01 -8.11
CA VAL A 82 -11.61 4.71 -8.79
C VAL A 82 -12.92 4.44 -9.53
N LYS A 83 -12.81 4.07 -10.81
CA LYS A 83 -13.92 3.64 -11.66
C LYS A 83 -13.80 2.16 -12.03
N GLU A 84 -14.90 1.59 -12.51
CA GLU A 84 -14.93 0.24 -13.13
C GLU A 84 -14.46 -0.86 -12.18
N VAL A 85 -15.04 -0.87 -10.98
CA VAL A 85 -14.86 -1.93 -9.97
C VAL A 85 -16.09 -2.80 -9.93
N PHE A 86 -15.91 -4.10 -10.16
CA PHE A 86 -16.94 -5.12 -10.26
C PHE A 86 -16.81 -6.16 -9.16
N TYR A 87 -17.95 -6.72 -8.74
CA TYR A 87 -17.97 -7.78 -7.75
C TYR A 87 -17.66 -9.12 -8.42
N TYR A 88 -16.72 -9.90 -7.89
CA TYR A 88 -16.25 -11.16 -8.47
C TYR A 88 -17.34 -12.19 -8.85
N ARG A 89 -18.53 -12.14 -8.25
CA ARG A 89 -19.66 -13.04 -8.57
C ARG A 89 -20.84 -12.31 -9.22
N SER A 90 -20.56 -11.23 -9.93
CA SER A 90 -21.54 -10.52 -10.75
C SER A 90 -21.42 -10.98 -12.20
N PHE A 91 -22.52 -10.88 -12.95
CA PHE A 91 -22.56 -11.25 -14.36
C PHE A 91 -21.52 -10.46 -15.19
N GLU A 92 -21.36 -9.17 -14.89
CA GLU A 92 -20.39 -8.30 -15.55
C GLU A 92 -18.96 -8.77 -15.29
N ALA A 93 -18.65 -9.22 -14.06
CA ALA A 93 -17.34 -9.76 -13.75
C ALA A 93 -17.07 -11.07 -14.50
N ASP A 94 -18.07 -11.93 -14.67
CA ASP A 94 -17.91 -13.19 -15.42
C ASP A 94 -17.55 -12.91 -16.90
N GLU A 95 -18.19 -11.92 -17.52
CA GLU A 95 -17.84 -11.49 -18.88
C GLU A 95 -16.44 -10.89 -18.98
N ILE A 96 -16.05 -10.04 -18.01
CA ILE A 96 -14.70 -9.47 -17.94
C ILE A 96 -13.66 -10.58 -17.77
N ILE A 97 -13.90 -11.58 -16.93
CA ILE A 97 -12.96 -12.68 -16.68
C ILE A 97 -12.68 -13.47 -17.96
N LYS A 98 -13.70 -13.69 -18.81
CA LYS A 98 -13.54 -14.37 -20.09
C LYS A 98 -12.62 -13.63 -21.06
N SER A 99 -12.54 -12.30 -20.97
CA SER A 99 -11.63 -11.50 -21.79
C SER A 99 -10.15 -11.72 -21.45
N GLY A 100 -9.84 -12.20 -20.23
CA GLY A 100 -8.48 -12.34 -19.73
C GLY A 100 -7.75 -11.03 -19.42
N TRP A 101 -8.40 -9.87 -19.61
CA TRP A 101 -7.78 -8.55 -19.41
C TRP A 101 -8.44 -7.80 -18.25
N TYR A 102 -7.93 -8.03 -17.03
CA TYR A 102 -8.44 -7.42 -15.81
C TYR A 102 -7.38 -7.42 -14.68
N VAL A 103 -7.62 -6.59 -13.67
CA VAL A 103 -6.87 -6.64 -12.41
C VAL A 103 -7.79 -7.14 -11.30
N PHE A 104 -7.41 -8.24 -10.66
CA PHE A 104 -8.11 -8.82 -9.53
C PHE A 104 -7.48 -8.37 -8.22
N PHE A 105 -8.26 -7.74 -7.35
CA PHE A 105 -7.80 -7.30 -6.04
C PHE A 105 -8.38 -8.17 -4.94
N ALA A 106 -7.54 -8.67 -4.04
CA ALA A 106 -7.99 -9.41 -2.86
C ALA A 106 -7.18 -9.09 -1.62
N HIS A 107 -7.80 -9.35 -0.47
CA HIS A 107 -7.10 -9.21 0.81
C HIS A 107 -5.94 -10.20 0.91
N LEU A 108 -4.82 -9.79 1.52
CA LEU A 108 -3.61 -10.61 1.64
C LEU A 108 -3.88 -11.96 2.32
N SER A 109 -4.75 -11.99 3.33
CA SER A 109 -5.15 -13.23 4.01
C SER A 109 -5.85 -14.25 3.08
N ALA A 110 -6.39 -13.80 1.96
CA ALA A 110 -7.03 -14.64 0.95
C ALA A 110 -6.13 -14.92 -0.26
N ALA A 111 -4.84 -14.52 -0.21
CA ALA A 111 -3.91 -14.72 -1.31
C ALA A 111 -3.81 -16.19 -1.72
N ARG A 112 -3.75 -17.13 -0.76
CA ARG A 112 -3.72 -18.57 -1.05
C ARG A 112 -4.97 -19.08 -1.79
N THR A 113 -6.11 -18.45 -1.58
CA THR A 113 -7.38 -18.84 -2.21
C THR A 113 -7.49 -18.30 -3.63
N TYR A 114 -6.99 -17.09 -3.87
CA TYR A 114 -7.20 -16.38 -5.13
C TYR A 114 -5.95 -16.31 -6.02
N SER A 115 -4.76 -16.65 -5.51
CA SER A 115 -3.54 -16.68 -6.30
C SER A 115 -3.71 -17.61 -7.49
N SER A 116 -3.30 -17.17 -8.67
CA SER A 116 -3.37 -17.96 -9.89
C SER A 116 -1.96 -18.27 -10.37
N ARG A 117 -1.68 -19.57 -10.59
CA ARG A 117 -0.41 -20.02 -11.20
C ARG A 117 -0.29 -19.62 -12.67
N SER A 118 -1.38 -19.23 -13.30
CA SER A 118 -1.42 -18.82 -14.71
C SER A 118 -1.32 -17.31 -14.88
N ALA A 119 -1.38 -16.53 -13.80
CA ALA A 119 -1.39 -15.08 -13.81
C ALA A 119 -0.21 -14.50 -13.03
N VAL A 120 0.08 -13.21 -13.22
CA VAL A 120 1.03 -12.49 -12.37
C VAL A 120 0.35 -12.15 -11.04
N ASN A 121 1.03 -12.46 -9.94
CA ASN A 121 0.61 -12.18 -8.57
C ASN A 121 1.51 -11.09 -8.00
N ILE A 122 0.93 -10.03 -7.48
CA ILE A 122 1.62 -8.89 -6.89
C ILE A 122 1.18 -8.79 -5.43
N VAL A 123 2.13 -8.81 -4.51
CA VAL A 123 1.90 -8.63 -3.08
C VAL A 123 2.38 -7.24 -2.67
N LEU A 124 1.48 -6.44 -2.13
CA LEU A 124 1.78 -5.11 -1.60
C LEU A 124 2.25 -5.22 -0.16
N SER A 125 3.47 -4.76 0.11
CA SER A 125 4.11 -4.80 1.43
C SER A 125 4.52 -3.41 1.88
N GLY A 126 4.21 -3.06 3.13
CA GLY A 126 4.76 -1.86 3.76
C GLY A 126 6.13 -2.08 4.39
N TRP A 127 6.59 -3.33 4.54
CA TRP A 127 7.78 -3.66 5.33
C TRP A 127 9.01 -3.96 4.46
N GLU A 128 9.20 -3.18 3.41
CA GLU A 128 10.38 -3.25 2.54
C GLU A 128 11.03 -1.87 2.47
N PHE A 129 12.36 -1.86 2.60
CA PHE A 129 13.18 -0.64 2.66
C PHE A 129 14.38 -0.65 1.70
N THR A 130 14.70 -1.81 1.10
CA THR A 130 15.88 -1.95 0.25
C THR A 130 15.55 -1.72 -1.23
N GLU A 131 14.49 -2.35 -1.73
CA GLU A 131 14.13 -2.30 -3.15
C GLU A 131 12.62 -2.03 -3.30
N PRO A 132 12.19 -1.21 -4.28
CA PRO A 132 10.78 -0.89 -4.51
C PRO A 132 9.97 -2.09 -5.02
N LEU A 133 10.63 -2.97 -5.77
CA LEU A 133 10.03 -4.11 -6.43
C LEU A 133 11.00 -5.29 -6.36
N ARG A 134 10.53 -6.42 -5.83
CA ARG A 134 11.30 -7.65 -5.74
C ARG A 134 10.55 -8.79 -6.39
N GLN A 135 11.19 -9.47 -7.34
CA GLN A 135 10.63 -10.69 -7.93
C GLN A 135 10.92 -11.88 -7.01
N ILE A 136 9.87 -12.54 -6.52
CA ILE A 136 9.99 -13.72 -5.65
C ILE A 136 10.10 -15.00 -6.47
N ASN A 137 9.38 -15.05 -7.60
CA ASN A 137 9.48 -16.10 -8.61
C ASN A 137 8.95 -15.58 -9.95
N GLU A 138 8.95 -16.41 -10.99
CA GLU A 138 8.56 -16.04 -12.36
C GLU A 138 7.24 -15.25 -12.45
N LYS A 139 6.26 -15.55 -11.58
CA LYS A 139 4.92 -14.96 -11.61
C LYS A 139 4.52 -14.26 -10.31
N THR A 140 5.44 -14.05 -9.39
CA THR A 140 5.15 -13.42 -8.10
C THR A 140 6.11 -12.29 -7.83
N TYR A 141 5.55 -11.10 -7.62
CA TYR A 141 6.29 -9.89 -7.30
C TYR A 141 5.82 -9.35 -5.96
N LEU A 142 6.75 -8.74 -5.26
CA LEU A 142 6.49 -7.99 -4.05
C LEU A 142 6.79 -6.52 -4.33
N VAL A 143 5.85 -5.64 -3.99
CA VAL A 143 5.94 -4.19 -4.22
C VAL A 143 5.92 -3.49 -2.86
N ALA A 144 6.89 -2.62 -2.63
CA ALA A 144 7.13 -1.90 -1.38
C ALA A 144 6.19 -0.69 -1.18
N LEU A 145 4.88 -0.90 -1.36
CA LEU A 145 3.87 0.14 -1.16
C LEU A 145 3.44 0.17 0.31
N SER A 146 3.70 1.29 1.00
CA SER A 146 3.36 1.48 2.41
C SER A 146 2.32 2.59 2.59
N ASP A 147 1.41 2.36 3.54
CA ASP A 147 0.36 3.26 4.02
C ASP A 147 0.81 4.08 5.25
N HIS A 148 2.10 3.99 5.60
CA HIS A 148 2.70 4.63 6.77
C HIS A 148 3.89 5.51 6.37
N ALA A 149 3.98 6.68 7.00
CA ALA A 149 5.06 7.64 6.86
C ALA A 149 6.40 7.00 7.27
N ASP A 150 7.41 7.06 6.39
CA ASP A 150 8.75 6.57 6.73
C ASP A 150 9.41 7.44 7.82
N PHE A 151 10.60 7.07 8.27
CA PHE A 151 11.28 7.81 9.34
C PHE A 151 11.47 9.31 9.04
N GLU A 152 11.77 9.67 7.80
CA GLU A 152 11.97 11.07 7.42
C GLU A 152 10.64 11.82 7.34
N ASP A 153 9.60 11.17 6.83
CA ASP A 153 8.25 11.74 6.77
C ASP A 153 7.70 12.01 8.19
N LEU A 154 7.95 11.10 9.14
CA LEU A 154 7.59 11.29 10.55
C LEU A 154 8.30 12.51 11.16
N LEU A 155 9.60 12.68 10.91
CA LEU A 155 10.35 13.85 11.38
C LEU A 155 9.87 15.15 10.72
N GLU A 156 9.61 15.12 9.42
CA GLU A 156 9.13 16.29 8.68
C GLU A 156 7.73 16.70 9.15
N TYR A 157 6.84 15.74 9.41
CA TYR A 157 5.52 16.01 9.98
C TYR A 157 5.62 16.70 11.35
N VAL A 158 6.50 16.21 12.24
CA VAL A 158 6.75 16.83 13.54
C VAL A 158 7.28 18.26 13.37
N LYS A 159 8.28 18.43 12.50
CA LYS A 159 8.92 19.74 12.24
C LYS A 159 7.92 20.77 11.72
N ARG A 160 7.06 20.39 10.76
CA ARG A 160 6.04 21.28 10.19
C ARG A 160 4.93 21.61 11.19
N SER A 161 4.58 20.65 12.05
CA SER A 161 3.52 20.83 13.06
C SER A 161 3.94 21.73 14.23
N ARG A 162 5.25 21.95 14.45
CA ARG A 162 5.82 22.78 15.53
C ARG A 162 5.19 22.54 16.91
N PRO A 163 5.06 21.27 17.37
CA PRO A 163 4.45 20.99 18.67
C PRO A 163 5.37 21.42 19.82
N LYS A 164 4.76 21.79 20.96
CA LYS A 164 5.50 22.05 22.21
C LYS A 164 6.06 20.76 22.85
N VAL A 165 5.36 19.65 22.66
CA VAL A 165 5.75 18.31 23.13
C VAL A 165 5.20 17.24 22.20
N VAL A 166 5.99 16.19 21.99
CA VAL A 166 5.62 15.00 21.21
C VAL A 166 5.53 13.79 22.12
N ILE A 167 4.46 13.01 21.98
CA ILE A 167 4.33 11.69 22.56
C ILE A 167 4.34 10.70 21.39
N THR A 168 5.34 9.82 21.35
CA THR A 168 5.40 8.74 20.37
C THR A 168 4.72 7.51 20.95
N ASP A 169 3.73 6.98 20.24
CA ASP A 169 2.97 5.79 20.63
C ASP A 169 3.91 4.55 20.67
N ALA A 170 4.11 4.02 21.87
CA ALA A 170 4.94 2.86 22.16
C ALA A 170 4.13 1.57 22.39
N SER A 171 2.85 1.56 22.03
CA SER A 171 1.99 0.38 22.13
C SER A 171 2.45 -0.78 21.24
N ARG A 172 3.28 -0.50 20.22
CA ARG A 172 3.82 -1.47 19.27
C ARG A 172 5.35 -1.31 19.10
N GLU A 173 6.11 -2.14 19.82
CA GLU A 173 7.57 -2.32 19.75
C GLU A 173 8.48 -1.06 19.85
N GLY A 174 9.80 -1.29 19.97
CA GLY A 174 10.80 -0.31 20.44
C GLY A 174 11.08 0.91 19.55
N SER A 175 10.50 0.98 18.35
CA SER A 175 10.70 2.09 17.40
C SER A 175 10.27 3.45 17.95
N ALA A 176 9.27 3.48 18.84
CA ALA A 176 8.80 4.71 19.50
C ALA A 176 9.90 5.40 20.32
N TYR A 177 10.69 4.63 21.08
CA TYR A 177 11.79 5.15 21.88
C TYR A 177 12.90 5.74 20.99
N MET A 178 13.17 5.11 19.85
CA MET A 178 14.12 5.62 18.87
C MET A 178 13.62 6.94 18.27
N LEU A 179 12.37 6.99 17.81
CA LEU A 179 11.77 8.20 17.23
C LEU A 179 11.80 9.37 18.21
N ALA A 180 11.38 9.16 19.47
CA ALA A 180 11.42 10.20 20.49
C ALA A 180 12.84 10.72 20.74
N ARG A 181 13.85 9.83 20.74
CA ARG A 181 15.26 10.22 20.86
C ARG A 181 15.70 11.09 19.68
N GLU A 182 15.35 10.69 18.46
CA GLU A 182 15.76 11.42 17.26
C GLU A 182 15.03 12.76 17.11
N ILE A 183 13.77 12.88 17.53
CA ILE A 183 13.05 14.16 17.58
C ILE A 183 13.77 15.14 18.53
N ARG A 184 14.11 14.69 19.75
CA ARG A 184 14.87 15.53 20.70
C ARG A 184 16.21 15.97 20.12
N LYS A 185 16.92 15.04 19.50
CA LYS A 185 18.26 15.26 18.94
C LYS A 185 18.26 16.19 17.73
N LYS A 186 17.36 15.96 16.76
CA LYS A 186 17.38 16.62 15.44
C LYS A 186 16.51 17.87 15.38
N LEU A 187 15.43 17.94 16.16
CA LEU A 187 14.47 19.05 16.12
C LEU A 187 14.49 19.90 17.38
N SER A 188 15.21 19.49 18.43
CA SER A 188 15.22 20.17 19.74
C SER A 188 13.83 20.34 20.37
N ILE A 189 12.90 19.44 20.03
CA ILE A 189 11.54 19.41 20.57
C ILE A 189 11.47 18.35 21.68
N PRO A 190 10.87 18.66 22.86
CA PRO A 190 10.61 17.66 23.89
C PRO A 190 9.77 16.50 23.32
N ALA A 191 10.28 15.28 23.46
CA ALA A 191 9.57 14.08 23.02
C ALA A 191 9.71 12.96 24.05
N ILE A 192 8.66 12.16 24.25
CA ILE A 192 8.64 11.02 25.19
C ILE A 192 7.88 9.87 24.52
N ALA A 193 8.30 8.63 24.76
CA ALA A 193 7.59 7.44 24.31
C ALA A 193 6.66 6.95 25.43
N LEU A 194 5.37 6.75 25.13
CA LEU A 194 4.35 6.27 26.08
C LEU A 194 3.46 5.20 25.42
N PRO A 195 3.01 4.17 26.16
CA PRO A 195 2.06 3.18 25.68
C PRO A 195 0.64 3.71 25.57
#